data_AF-A0A7R8H9L3-F1
#
_entry.id   AF-A0A7R8H9L3-F1
#
_cell.length_a   1.000
_cell.length_b   1.000
_cell.length_c   1.000
_cell.angle_alpha   90.00
_cell.angle_beta   90.00
_cell.angle_gamma   90.00
#
_symmetry.space_group_name_H-M   'P 1'
#
loop_
_entity.id
_entity.type
_entity.pdbx_description
1 polymer ?
#
loop_
_entity_poly.entity_id
_entity_poly.type
_entity_poly.pdbx_seq_one_letter_code
_entity_poly.pdbx_strand_id
1 'polypeptide(L)'
;MGLGKWTALSITLVILSISSTLVDSRKQDKVTLTIAVYRDQAYVDYFNSVNNLDDLEALKIHSSAMKYFLGSDSLEPQIDVQFIIRDTLFTFEEYGISTDTFLTIFNDFHNTEMKSSSAKWDHAILLTGNGSKPEGLTNFGGFCNVNTSGTVVKAESLHITPLMGVRYIARNMGMEWDIQSTDNYIMKQELGPGISGWSKKSQTFWDKLSNNKECFKRDLTVEFNLLNYLPGFRTDLNQQSALGTAFTYRTNESSSPCQELICGNSTTKETTTVASLPGIRCDKFKYCWRGDCRSLTNILHEINEKLVDTTTQPLPGPTLIQAILKIFIKITRFINFFYNRS
;
A
#
# COMPACT_ATOMS: atom_id res chain seq x y z
N MET A 1 -57.00 48.12 10.39
CA MET A 1 -56.30 46.91 9.93
C MET A 1 -55.11 47.37 9.11
N GLY A 2 -53.84 47.14 9.42
CA GLY A 2 -53.15 46.45 10.50
C GLY A 2 -51.64 46.59 10.20
N LEU A 3 -50.86 46.82 11.26
CA LEU A 3 -49.42 46.57 11.47
C LEU A 3 -48.51 46.35 10.22
N GLY A 4 -47.33 46.97 10.06
CA GLY A 4 -46.45 47.69 10.98
C GLY A 4 -45.01 47.17 10.89
N LYS A 5 -44.04 48.09 10.68
CA LYS A 5 -42.60 48.09 11.08
C LYS A 5 -41.71 46.89 10.63
N TRP A 6 -40.41 46.97 10.39
CA TRP A 6 -39.24 47.50 11.14
C TRP A 6 -38.05 47.56 10.14
N THR A 7 -37.36 48.69 9.94
CA THR A 7 -36.08 49.14 10.56
C THR A 7 -34.91 48.16 10.56
N ALA A 8 -33.75 48.72 10.19
CA ALA A 8 -32.38 48.28 10.36
C ALA A 8 -32.07 47.55 11.68
N LEU A 9 -31.05 46.67 11.67
CA LEU A 9 -30.10 46.59 12.79
C LEU A 9 -28.81 45.87 12.40
N SER A 10 -27.70 46.51 12.75
CA SER A 10 -26.35 45.96 12.85
C SER A 10 -26.33 44.63 13.62
N ILE A 11 -25.45 43.72 13.20
CA ILE A 11 -24.92 42.69 14.10
C ILE A 11 -23.43 42.95 14.27
N THR A 12 -23.12 43.66 15.35
CA THR A 12 -21.85 43.57 16.08
C THR A 12 -22.02 42.41 17.07
N LEU A 13 -21.15 41.39 17.03
CA LEU A 13 -20.80 40.45 18.12
C LEU A 13 -19.97 39.30 17.50
N VAL A 14 -18.85 38.78 18.01
CA VAL A 14 -18.08 38.92 19.24
C VAL A 14 -16.60 38.72 18.84
N ILE A 15 -15.72 39.67 19.13
CA ILE A 15 -14.28 39.34 19.24
C ILE A 15 -14.13 38.69 20.60
N LEU A 16 -14.06 37.36 20.62
CA LEU A 16 -13.62 36.61 21.80
C LEU A 16 -12.13 36.41 21.64
N SER A 17 -11.38 37.20 22.40
CA SER A 17 -10.01 36.92 22.80
C SER A 17 -9.95 35.51 23.39
N ILE A 18 -9.40 34.56 22.64
CA ILE A 18 -8.84 33.35 23.25
C ILE A 18 -7.40 33.67 23.55
N SER A 19 -7.17 33.88 24.84
CA SER A 19 -5.88 33.92 25.50
C SER A 19 -5.01 32.74 25.06
N SER A 20 -3.73 33.04 24.87
CA SER A 20 -2.63 32.08 24.86
C SER A 20 -2.73 31.09 26.03
N THR A 21 -3.10 29.85 25.75
CA THR A 21 -2.57 28.60 26.34
C THR A 21 -3.44 27.44 25.86
N LEU A 22 -3.00 26.80 24.77
CA LEU A 22 -3.11 25.36 24.47
C LEU A 22 -2.43 25.20 23.11
N VAL A 23 -1.09 25.22 23.13
CA VAL A 23 -0.32 24.53 22.09
C VAL A 23 -0.56 23.05 22.40
N ASP A 24 -1.69 22.54 21.94
CA ASP A 24 -1.86 21.09 21.83
C ASP A 24 -1.01 20.69 20.63
N SER A 25 0.00 19.88 20.89
CA SER A 25 0.90 19.35 19.89
C SER A 25 0.07 18.74 18.77
N ARG A 26 0.12 19.32 17.57
CA ARG A 26 -0.40 18.67 16.36
C ARG A 26 0.12 17.23 16.38
N LYS A 27 -0.77 16.25 16.59
CA LYS A 27 -0.53 14.86 16.18
C LYS A 27 0.06 14.96 14.77
N GLN A 28 1.23 14.40 14.53
CA GLN A 28 1.65 14.16 13.16
C GLN A 28 0.61 13.21 12.59
N ASP A 29 -0.37 13.70 11.83
CA ASP A 29 -1.45 12.83 11.33
C ASP A 29 -0.90 11.73 10.42
N LYS A 30 0.30 11.96 9.85
CA LYS A 30 1.02 11.03 8.99
C LYS A 30 2.52 11.02 9.27
N VAL A 31 3.13 9.84 9.13
CA VAL A 31 4.58 9.64 9.04
C VAL A 31 4.90 9.13 7.64
N THR A 32 5.74 9.85 6.91
CA THR A 32 6.17 9.46 5.57
C THR A 32 7.39 8.56 5.66
N LEU A 33 7.34 7.43 4.94
CA LEU A 33 8.42 6.49 4.76
C LEU A 33 8.93 6.58 3.32
N THR A 34 10.23 6.72 3.14
CA THR A 34 10.85 6.62 1.82
C THR A 34 11.50 5.26 1.66
N ILE A 35 11.08 4.47 0.67
CA ILE A 35 11.55 3.10 0.47
C ILE A 35 12.17 2.96 -0.92
N ALA A 36 13.44 2.58 -0.99
CA ALA A 36 14.08 2.20 -2.25
C ALA A 36 13.73 0.77 -2.63
N VAL A 37 13.32 0.55 -3.88
CA VAL A 37 12.93 -0.76 -4.40
C VAL A 37 13.96 -1.21 -5.43
N TYR A 38 14.57 -2.36 -5.17
CA TYR A 38 15.56 -3.02 -6.00
C TYR A 38 15.02 -4.36 -6.52
N ARG A 39 15.62 -4.82 -7.60
CA ARG A 39 15.42 -6.16 -8.17
C ARG A 39 16.75 -6.76 -8.61
N ASP A 40 16.81 -8.08 -8.68
CA ASP A 40 17.96 -8.82 -9.20
C ASP A 40 17.66 -9.44 -10.57
N GLN A 41 18.66 -10.10 -11.16
CA GLN A 41 18.49 -10.78 -12.44
C GLN A 41 17.43 -11.89 -12.37
N ALA A 42 17.34 -12.62 -11.25
CA ALA A 42 16.36 -13.68 -11.09
C ALA A 42 14.91 -13.14 -11.14
N TYR A 43 14.66 -11.96 -10.59
CA TYR A 43 13.37 -11.27 -10.71
C TYR A 43 13.05 -10.95 -12.17
N VAL A 44 14.01 -10.37 -12.88
CA VAL A 44 13.87 -10.01 -14.29
C VAL A 44 13.56 -11.24 -15.13
N ASP A 45 14.32 -12.32 -14.95
CA ASP A 45 14.13 -13.58 -15.66
C ASP A 45 12.76 -14.18 -15.36
N TYR A 46 12.34 -14.17 -14.09
CA TYR A 46 11.04 -14.69 -13.68
C TYR A 46 9.88 -13.96 -14.37
N PHE A 47 9.80 -12.64 -14.27
CA PHE A 47 8.64 -11.90 -14.81
C PHE A 47 8.61 -11.85 -16.34
N ASN A 48 9.78 -11.74 -16.97
CA ASN A 48 9.87 -11.74 -18.43
C ASN A 48 9.55 -13.12 -19.02
N SER A 49 9.99 -14.22 -18.40
CA SER A 49 9.79 -15.57 -18.95
C SER A 49 8.48 -16.24 -18.53
N VAL A 50 8.08 -16.08 -17.26
CA VAL A 50 6.94 -16.82 -16.69
C VAL A 50 5.64 -16.06 -16.85
N ASN A 51 5.66 -14.75 -16.61
CA ASN A 51 4.47 -13.91 -16.57
C ASN A 51 4.22 -13.14 -17.87
N ASN A 52 5.18 -13.16 -18.82
CA ASN A 52 5.17 -12.33 -20.03
C ASN A 52 4.83 -10.86 -19.70
N LEU A 53 5.37 -10.39 -18.57
CA LEU A 53 5.15 -9.07 -18.02
C LEU A 53 6.50 -8.39 -17.87
N ASP A 54 6.62 -7.18 -18.41
CA ASP A 54 7.78 -6.33 -18.24
C ASP A 54 8.12 -6.18 -16.75
N ASP A 55 9.38 -6.45 -16.39
CA ASP A 55 9.84 -6.49 -15.01
C ASP A 55 9.65 -5.13 -14.29
N LEU A 56 9.80 -4.01 -15.00
CA LEU A 56 9.57 -2.68 -14.44
C LEU A 56 8.08 -2.44 -14.16
N GLU A 57 7.17 -2.95 -15.01
CA GLU A 57 5.74 -2.89 -14.74
C GLU A 57 5.35 -3.78 -13.57
N ALA A 58 5.90 -5.00 -13.47
CA ALA A 58 5.73 -5.86 -12.30
C ALA A 58 6.20 -5.17 -11.01
N LEU A 59 7.36 -4.50 -11.06
CA LEU A 59 7.93 -3.77 -9.92
C LEU A 59 7.04 -2.61 -9.48
N LYS A 60 6.44 -1.88 -10.42
CA LYS A 60 5.45 -0.82 -10.14
C LYS A 60 4.19 -1.40 -9.50
N ILE A 61 3.65 -2.50 -10.02
CA ILE A 61 2.50 -3.20 -9.45
C ILE A 61 2.78 -3.61 -8.01
N HIS A 62 3.94 -4.23 -7.76
CA HIS A 62 4.35 -4.63 -6.42
C HIS A 62 4.47 -3.42 -5.48
N SER A 63 5.11 -2.34 -5.94
CA SER A 63 5.27 -1.11 -5.16
C SER A 63 3.93 -0.46 -4.82
N SER A 64 3.02 -0.34 -5.79
CA SER A 64 1.68 0.20 -5.58
C SER A 64 0.86 -0.66 -4.60
N ALA A 65 0.97 -1.98 -4.68
CA ALA A 65 0.31 -2.90 -3.76
C ALA A 65 0.91 -2.82 -2.34
N MET A 66 2.23 -2.72 -2.21
CA MET A 66 2.88 -2.50 -0.91
C MET A 66 2.43 -1.18 -0.30
N LYS A 67 2.31 -0.11 -1.09
CA LYS A 67 1.81 1.19 -0.62
C LYS A 67 0.40 1.06 -0.06
N TYR A 68 -0.47 0.32 -0.74
CA TYR A 68 -1.83 0.06 -0.28
C TYR A 68 -1.87 -0.64 1.09
N PHE A 69 -1.07 -1.69 1.29
CA PHE A 69 -1.06 -2.44 2.55
C PHE A 69 -0.41 -1.63 3.69
N LEU A 70 0.72 -0.94 3.44
CA LEU A 70 1.38 -0.08 4.42
C LEU A 70 0.48 1.07 4.87
N GLY A 71 -0.20 1.72 3.92
CA GLY A 71 -1.10 2.84 4.16
C GLY A 71 -2.50 2.47 4.64
N SER A 72 -2.70 1.27 5.18
CA SER A 72 -3.99 0.87 5.76
C SER A 72 -4.30 1.71 7.02
N ASP A 73 -5.48 2.34 7.05
CA ASP A 73 -5.86 3.32 8.10
C ASP A 73 -6.02 2.74 9.51
N SER A 74 -5.74 1.46 9.73
CA SER A 74 -5.80 0.83 11.04
C SER A 74 -4.61 1.18 11.95
N LEU A 75 -3.61 1.93 11.45
CA LEU A 75 -2.51 2.48 12.25
C LEU A 75 -2.65 3.99 12.44
N GLU A 76 -2.32 4.47 13.64
CA GLU A 76 -2.11 5.88 13.93
C GLU A 76 -0.71 6.13 14.55
N PRO A 77 0.03 7.17 14.16
CA PRO A 77 -0.23 8.05 13.01
C PRO A 77 -0.24 7.26 11.69
N GLN A 78 -0.92 7.73 10.65
CA GLN A 78 -0.99 6.96 9.41
C GLN A 78 0.38 6.90 8.72
N ILE A 79 0.64 5.80 8.01
CA ILE A 79 1.85 5.65 7.20
C ILE A 79 1.57 6.18 5.79
N ASP A 80 2.33 7.18 5.35
CA ASP A 80 2.47 7.48 3.91
C ASP A 80 3.78 6.88 3.40
N VAL A 81 3.80 6.41 2.16
CA VAL A 81 4.96 5.73 1.58
C VAL A 81 5.34 6.34 0.25
N GLN A 82 6.60 6.71 0.09
CA GLN A 82 7.20 7.12 -1.17
C GLN A 82 8.16 6.04 -1.63
N PHE A 83 7.86 5.41 -2.77
CA PHE A 83 8.76 4.42 -3.36
C PHE A 83 9.71 5.08 -4.36
N ILE A 84 10.99 4.76 -4.23
CA ILE A 84 12.04 5.11 -5.19
C ILE A 84 12.39 3.82 -5.93
N ILE A 85 11.86 3.68 -7.14
CA ILE A 85 12.24 2.56 -8.02
C ILE A 85 13.67 2.76 -8.49
N ARG A 86 14.53 1.76 -8.29
CA ARG A 86 15.93 1.80 -8.68
C ARG A 86 16.13 0.99 -9.95
N ASP A 87 16.79 1.61 -10.93
CA ASP A 87 17.16 0.94 -12.19
C ASP A 87 18.40 0.05 -12.02
N THR A 88 19.21 0.30 -10.99
CA THR A 88 20.36 -0.53 -10.65
C THR A 88 19.91 -1.94 -10.27
N LEU A 89 20.35 -2.94 -11.02
CA LEU A 89 20.17 -4.34 -10.66
C LEU A 89 21.10 -4.71 -9.51
N PHE A 90 20.56 -5.39 -8.51
CA PHE A 90 21.37 -6.06 -7.50
C PHE A 90 21.97 -7.32 -8.11
N THR A 91 23.30 -7.40 -8.15
CA THR A 91 24.03 -8.55 -8.68
C THR A 91 24.88 -9.17 -7.58
N PHE A 92 24.75 -10.49 -7.41
CA PHE A 92 25.53 -11.21 -6.42
C PHE A 92 25.78 -12.66 -6.83
N GLU A 93 27.00 -13.16 -6.62
CA GLU A 93 27.34 -14.57 -6.85
C GLU A 93 26.92 -15.41 -5.64
N GLU A 94 25.97 -16.31 -5.86
CA GLU A 94 25.15 -16.86 -4.79
C GLU A 94 25.65 -18.18 -4.18
N TYR A 95 26.67 -18.80 -4.78
CA TYR A 95 27.04 -20.18 -4.49
C TYR A 95 27.52 -20.38 -3.04
N GLY A 96 26.71 -21.09 -2.24
CA GLY A 96 27.07 -21.56 -0.90
C GLY A 96 26.87 -20.56 0.25
N ILE A 97 26.12 -19.47 0.00
CA ILE A 97 26.05 -18.34 0.93
C ILE A 97 24.80 -18.42 1.82
N SER A 98 25.01 -18.25 3.14
CA SER A 98 23.94 -18.28 4.12
C SER A 98 22.93 -17.15 3.92
N THR A 99 21.70 -17.32 4.39
CA THR A 99 20.65 -16.30 4.34
C THR A 99 21.05 -15.01 5.07
N ASP A 100 21.73 -15.12 6.20
CA ASP A 100 22.17 -13.98 7.01
C ASP A 100 23.27 -13.18 6.30
N THR A 101 24.17 -13.90 5.62
CA THR A 101 25.18 -13.28 4.77
C THR A 101 24.52 -12.55 3.59
N PHE A 102 23.47 -13.11 2.99
CA PHE A 102 22.76 -12.47 1.87
C PHE A 102 22.11 -11.14 2.28
N LEU A 103 21.42 -11.09 3.42
CA LEU A 103 20.83 -9.85 3.92
C LEU A 103 21.90 -8.80 4.27
N THR A 104 23.02 -9.22 4.85
CA THR A 104 24.14 -8.32 5.17
C THR A 104 24.70 -7.68 3.90
N ILE A 105 24.89 -8.47 2.85
CA ILE A 105 25.41 -7.98 1.57
C ILE A 105 24.43 -7.02 0.90
N PHE A 106 23.13 -7.31 0.95
CA PHE A 106 22.13 -6.38 0.47
C PHE A 106 22.14 -5.06 1.26
N ASN A 107 22.30 -5.13 2.59
CA ASN A 107 22.42 -3.95 3.45
C ASN A 107 23.62 -3.07 3.06
N ASP A 108 24.78 -3.68 2.83
CA ASP A 108 25.98 -2.95 2.40
C ASP A 108 25.81 -2.33 1.01
N PHE A 109 25.17 -3.05 0.09
CA PHE A 109 24.89 -2.59 -1.26
C PHE A 109 23.99 -1.34 -1.26
N HIS A 110 22.81 -1.41 -0.63
CA HIS A 110 21.88 -0.27 -0.67
C HIS A 110 22.45 0.92 0.13
N ASN A 111 23.21 0.70 1.19
CA ASN A 111 23.90 1.78 1.90
C ASN A 111 24.91 2.50 0.98
N THR A 112 25.64 1.75 0.16
CA THR A 112 26.57 2.31 -0.83
C THR A 112 25.84 3.12 -1.89
N GLU A 113 24.75 2.58 -2.45
CA GLU A 113 23.87 3.28 -3.39
C GLU A 113 23.27 4.55 -2.77
N MET A 114 22.88 4.51 -1.50
CA MET A 114 22.32 5.66 -0.81
C MET A 114 23.36 6.75 -0.62
N LYS A 115 24.63 6.40 -0.37
CA LYS A 115 25.73 7.37 -0.21
C LYS A 115 26.03 8.09 -1.53
N SER A 116 26.00 7.38 -2.66
CA SER A 116 26.25 7.94 -3.99
C SER A 116 25.02 8.66 -4.59
N SER A 117 23.82 8.34 -4.13
CA SER A 117 22.56 8.93 -4.60
C SER A 117 22.26 10.31 -3.99
N SER A 118 21.66 11.20 -4.80
CA SER A 118 21.05 12.45 -4.32
C SER A 118 19.76 12.20 -3.55
N ALA A 119 19.01 11.17 -3.89
CA ALA A 119 17.84 10.71 -3.15
C ALA A 119 18.26 9.85 -1.95
N LYS A 120 17.62 10.07 -0.80
CA LYS A 120 17.81 9.29 0.44
C LYS A 120 16.55 8.51 0.76
N TRP A 121 16.68 7.35 1.38
CA TRP A 121 15.56 6.48 1.76
C TRP A 121 15.76 5.93 3.17
N ASP A 122 14.65 5.66 3.84
CA ASP A 122 14.60 5.14 5.21
C ASP A 122 14.77 3.63 5.23
N HIS A 123 14.31 2.95 4.17
CA HIS A 123 14.39 1.51 4.03
C HIS A 123 14.69 1.11 2.59
N ALA A 124 15.28 -0.07 2.38
CA ALA A 124 15.47 -0.66 1.07
C ALA A 124 14.84 -2.05 1.03
N ILE A 125 14.19 -2.38 -0.09
CA ILE A 125 13.66 -3.72 -0.35
C ILE A 125 14.23 -4.27 -1.66
N LEU A 126 14.72 -5.51 -1.62
CA LEU A 126 15.06 -6.31 -2.77
C LEU A 126 13.95 -7.32 -3.04
N LEU A 127 13.37 -7.25 -4.24
CA LEU A 127 12.48 -8.29 -4.76
C LEU A 127 13.31 -9.24 -5.62
N THR A 128 13.34 -10.52 -5.25
CA THR A 128 14.18 -11.52 -5.93
C THR A 128 13.33 -12.65 -6.50
N GLY A 129 13.58 -13.04 -7.75
CA GLY A 129 12.99 -14.24 -8.34
C GLY A 129 13.70 -15.53 -7.93
N ASN A 130 14.63 -15.48 -6.98
CA ASN A 130 15.42 -16.63 -6.60
C ASN A 130 14.64 -17.62 -5.73
N GLY A 131 14.28 -18.74 -6.35
CA GLY A 131 13.53 -19.83 -5.72
C GLY A 131 14.16 -20.46 -4.48
N SER A 132 15.48 -20.34 -4.31
CA SER A 132 16.23 -20.98 -3.22
C SER A 132 16.26 -20.18 -1.91
N LYS A 133 15.78 -18.92 -1.93
CA LYS A 133 15.76 -18.04 -0.77
C LYS A 133 14.45 -18.16 0.02
N PRO A 134 14.48 -17.93 1.35
CA PRO A 134 13.27 -17.91 2.16
C PRO A 134 12.33 -16.79 1.70
N GLU A 135 11.04 -16.94 2.02
CA GLU A 135 9.97 -16.02 1.59
C GLU A 135 10.27 -14.54 1.85
N GLY A 136 10.99 -14.26 2.95
CA GLY A 136 11.69 -13.01 3.12
C GLY A 136 12.69 -13.01 4.27
N LEU A 137 13.55 -12.00 4.28
CA LEU A 137 14.64 -11.78 5.23
C LEU A 137 14.68 -10.31 5.63
N THR A 138 14.90 -10.06 6.92
CA THR A 138 15.07 -8.72 7.46
C THR A 138 15.65 -8.79 8.87
N ASN A 139 16.39 -7.77 9.28
CA ASN A 139 16.69 -7.55 10.69
C ASN A 139 15.39 -7.16 11.41
N PHE A 140 15.20 -7.60 12.65
CA PHE A 140 14.08 -7.16 13.47
C PHE A 140 14.43 -5.83 14.15
N GLY A 141 13.57 -4.82 14.03
CA GLY A 141 13.82 -3.50 14.63
C GLY A 141 15.00 -2.71 14.03
N GLY A 142 15.40 -3.03 12.79
CA GLY A 142 16.53 -2.39 12.09
C GLY A 142 16.21 -1.08 11.37
N PHE A 143 14.96 -0.61 11.39
CA PHE A 143 14.46 0.39 10.44
C PHE A 143 15.17 1.74 10.52
N CYS A 144 15.55 2.17 11.72
CA CYS A 144 16.22 3.46 11.93
C CYS A 144 17.74 3.42 11.72
N ASN A 145 18.29 2.30 11.25
CA ASN A 145 19.71 2.15 11.02
C ASN A 145 19.95 1.64 9.60
N VAL A 146 20.59 2.46 8.78
CA VAL A 146 20.88 2.18 7.37
C VAL A 146 21.58 0.83 7.16
N ASN A 147 22.44 0.39 8.09
CA ASN A 147 23.15 -0.87 7.96
C ASN A 147 22.26 -2.10 8.19
N THR A 148 21.01 -1.89 8.63
CA THR A 148 20.04 -2.94 8.95
C THR A 148 18.64 -2.67 8.40
N SER A 149 18.42 -1.55 7.71
CA SER A 149 17.14 -1.12 7.15
C SER A 149 16.90 -1.73 5.75
N GLY A 150 17.20 -3.02 5.61
CA GLY A 150 17.02 -3.79 4.38
C GLY A 150 16.03 -4.92 4.57
N THR A 151 15.30 -5.22 3.50
CA THR A 151 14.44 -6.39 3.39
C THR A 151 14.68 -7.09 2.06
N VAL A 152 14.75 -8.41 2.07
CA VAL A 152 14.76 -9.24 0.86
C VAL A 152 13.47 -10.03 0.86
N VAL A 153 12.74 -10.06 -0.26
CA VAL A 153 11.49 -10.82 -0.39
C VAL A 153 11.49 -11.61 -1.69
N LYS A 154 11.02 -12.86 -1.59
CA LYS A 154 10.79 -13.72 -2.74
C LYS A 154 9.63 -13.17 -3.59
N ALA A 155 9.88 -13.03 -4.89
CA ALA A 155 9.04 -12.30 -5.81
C ALA A 155 8.56 -13.17 -6.96
N GLU A 156 7.76 -14.19 -6.64
CA GLU A 156 7.21 -15.13 -7.61
C GLU A 156 5.68 -14.99 -7.77
N SER A 157 5.10 -13.88 -7.32
CA SER A 157 3.66 -13.67 -7.38
C SER A 157 3.33 -12.18 -7.42
N LEU A 158 2.35 -11.77 -8.22
CA LEU A 158 1.89 -10.38 -8.23
C LEU A 158 1.09 -10.03 -6.97
N HIS A 159 0.31 -10.95 -6.41
CA HIS A 159 -0.59 -10.68 -5.27
C HIS A 159 -0.01 -11.03 -3.90
N ILE A 160 0.85 -12.04 -3.80
CA ILE A 160 1.45 -12.47 -2.51
C ILE A 160 2.67 -11.64 -2.16
N THR A 161 3.56 -11.39 -3.14
CA THR A 161 4.84 -10.69 -2.91
C THR A 161 4.68 -9.33 -2.23
N PRO A 162 3.70 -8.47 -2.58
CA PRO A 162 3.52 -7.20 -1.89
C PRO A 162 3.16 -7.36 -0.42
N LEU A 163 2.28 -8.31 -0.08
CA LEU A 163 1.93 -8.58 1.30
C LEU A 163 3.14 -9.09 2.08
N MET A 164 3.96 -9.95 1.47
CA MET A 164 5.21 -10.39 2.09
C MET A 164 6.20 -9.24 2.27
N GLY A 165 6.36 -8.38 1.26
CA GLY A 165 7.14 -7.16 1.35
C GLY A 165 6.76 -6.32 2.55
N VAL A 166 5.47 -6.03 2.71
CA VAL A 166 4.95 -5.26 3.84
C VAL A 166 5.18 -5.95 5.18
N ARG A 167 4.97 -7.27 5.27
CA ARG A 167 5.20 -8.05 6.50
C ARG A 167 6.65 -7.97 6.95
N TYR A 168 7.62 -8.13 6.04
CA TYR A 168 9.04 -8.07 6.39
C TYR A 168 9.53 -6.64 6.62
N ILE A 169 8.99 -5.64 5.92
CA ILE A 169 9.21 -4.23 6.27
C ILE A 169 8.72 -3.95 7.70
N ALA A 170 7.53 -4.44 8.08
CA ALA A 170 6.99 -4.29 9.42
C ALA A 170 7.83 -5.02 10.49
N ARG A 171 8.36 -6.20 10.18
CA ARG A 171 9.36 -6.86 11.05
C ARG A 171 10.59 -5.99 11.24
N ASN A 172 11.05 -5.30 10.19
CA ASN A 172 12.16 -4.34 10.28
C ASN A 172 11.82 -3.13 11.16
N MET A 173 10.56 -2.68 11.14
CA MET A 173 10.02 -1.69 12.08
C MET A 173 9.88 -2.20 13.53
N GLY A 174 10.12 -3.50 13.76
CA GLY A 174 10.01 -4.12 15.07
C GLY A 174 8.64 -4.71 15.38
N MET A 175 7.73 -4.81 14.40
CA MET A 175 6.43 -5.43 14.60
C MET A 175 6.56 -6.95 14.69
N GLU A 176 5.96 -7.56 15.70
CA GLU A 176 5.93 -9.01 15.85
C GLU A 176 4.80 -9.66 15.04
N TRP A 177 4.91 -10.97 14.85
CA TRP A 177 3.80 -11.78 14.37
C TRP A 177 2.62 -11.75 15.36
N ASP A 178 1.41 -11.70 14.81
CA ASP A 178 0.15 -11.93 15.50
C ASP A 178 -0.09 -13.44 15.62
N ILE A 179 0.61 -14.05 16.59
CA ILE A 179 0.50 -15.48 16.89
C ILE A 179 -0.91 -15.78 17.39
N GLN A 180 -1.53 -16.85 16.89
CA GLN A 180 -2.89 -17.32 17.28
C GLN A 180 -4.04 -16.33 17.02
N SER A 181 -3.84 -15.30 16.19
CA SER A 181 -4.95 -14.40 15.83
C SER A 181 -5.97 -15.10 14.92
N THR A 182 -7.25 -15.04 15.29
CA THR A 182 -8.36 -15.50 14.44
C THR A 182 -8.64 -14.53 13.30
N ASP A 183 -8.35 -13.24 13.50
CA ASP A 183 -8.57 -12.19 12.52
C ASP A 183 -7.48 -12.22 11.44
N ASN A 184 -7.79 -11.68 10.26
CA ASN A 184 -6.87 -11.65 9.12
C ASN A 184 -6.11 -10.31 9.06
N TYR A 185 -5.19 -10.13 10.01
CA TYR A 185 -4.26 -9.00 10.03
C TYR A 185 -3.04 -9.24 9.14
N ILE A 186 -2.40 -8.14 8.72
CA ILE A 186 -1.17 -8.15 7.91
C ILE A 186 -0.07 -8.99 8.60
N MET A 187 0.08 -8.85 9.92
CA MET A 187 1.10 -9.54 10.71
C MET A 187 0.65 -10.92 11.24
N LYS A 188 -0.50 -11.46 10.81
CA LYS A 188 -0.91 -12.83 11.15
C LYS A 188 0.15 -13.84 10.71
N GLN A 189 0.55 -14.75 11.61
CA GLN A 189 1.63 -15.70 11.33
C GLN A 189 1.40 -16.49 10.03
N GLU A 190 0.21 -17.06 9.87
CA GLU A 190 -0.21 -17.75 8.66
C GLU A 190 -1.01 -16.80 7.77
N LEU A 191 -0.76 -16.84 6.46
CA LEU A 191 -1.54 -16.07 5.50
C LEU A 191 -2.99 -16.57 5.49
N GLY A 192 -3.93 -15.63 5.44
CA GLY A 192 -5.37 -15.91 5.48
C GLY A 192 -6.17 -14.98 4.57
N PRO A 193 -7.45 -15.30 4.34
CA PRO A 193 -8.25 -14.61 3.35
C PRO A 193 -8.55 -13.16 3.71
N GLY A 194 -8.51 -12.26 2.73
CA GLY A 194 -8.95 -10.87 2.90
C GLY A 194 -8.07 -10.00 3.81
N ILE A 195 -6.79 -10.36 4.02
CA ILE A 195 -5.84 -9.54 4.79
C ILE A 195 -5.82 -8.09 4.28
N SER A 196 -6.05 -7.13 5.18
CA SER A 196 -6.11 -5.70 4.81
C SER A 196 -5.81 -4.71 5.94
N GLY A 197 -5.72 -5.15 7.19
CA GLY A 197 -5.55 -4.29 8.37
C GLY A 197 -4.40 -4.71 9.28
N TRP A 198 -3.95 -3.77 10.10
CA TRP A 198 -2.98 -3.95 11.17
C TRP A 198 -3.68 -4.27 12.49
N SER A 199 -3.02 -5.05 13.34
CA SER A 199 -3.55 -5.40 14.66
C SER A 199 -3.24 -4.31 15.69
N LYS A 200 -3.94 -4.34 16.84
CA LYS A 200 -3.57 -3.52 18.01
C LYS A 200 -2.15 -3.81 18.52
N LYS A 201 -1.66 -5.03 18.28
CA LYS A 201 -0.28 -5.40 18.63
C LYS A 201 0.70 -4.66 17.71
N SER A 202 0.47 -4.65 16.40
CA SER A 202 1.25 -3.85 15.43
C SER A 202 1.25 -2.37 15.80
N GLN A 203 0.09 -1.82 16.18
CA GLN A 203 -0.06 -0.44 16.65
C GLN A 203 0.89 -0.09 17.81
N THR A 204 1.05 -0.99 18.80
CA THR A 204 1.93 -0.74 19.95
C THR A 204 3.41 -0.60 19.57
N PHE A 205 3.86 -1.32 18.53
CA PHE A 205 5.22 -1.16 18.00
C PHE A 205 5.33 0.11 17.17
N TRP A 206 4.31 0.40 16.37
CA TRP A 206 4.24 1.60 15.57
C TRP A 206 4.27 2.88 16.41
N ASP A 207 3.54 2.94 17.53
CA ASP A 207 3.58 4.05 18.48
C ASP A 207 5.00 4.36 18.97
N LYS A 208 5.80 3.32 19.24
CA LYS A 208 7.20 3.51 19.69
C LYS A 208 8.08 4.03 18.56
N LEU A 209 7.93 3.47 17.36
CA LEU A 209 8.75 3.81 16.22
C LEU A 209 8.42 5.20 15.68
N SER A 210 7.14 5.49 15.41
CA SER A 210 6.64 6.76 14.87
C SER A 210 7.05 7.97 15.70
N ASN A 211 7.12 7.82 17.03
CA ASN A 211 7.57 8.87 17.94
C ASN A 211 9.10 9.05 17.97
N ASN A 212 9.87 8.19 17.30
CA ASN A 212 11.31 8.33 17.15
C ASN A 212 11.65 9.37 16.08
N LYS A 213 11.81 10.62 16.52
CA LYS A 213 12.19 11.75 15.67
C LYS A 213 13.53 11.58 14.97
N GLU A 214 14.36 10.62 15.35
CA GLU A 214 15.65 10.35 14.67
C GLU A 214 15.50 9.43 13.46
N CYS A 215 14.46 8.59 13.47
CA CYS A 215 14.21 7.60 12.44
C CYS A 215 13.73 8.22 11.13
N PHE A 216 12.91 9.28 11.23
CA PHE A 216 12.20 9.89 10.10
C PHE A 216 12.71 11.31 9.80
N LYS A 217 14.00 11.60 10.05
CA LYS A 217 14.62 12.92 9.84
C LYS A 217 14.84 13.25 8.35
N ARG A 218 13.82 13.22 7.49
CA ARG A 218 14.00 13.57 6.07
C ARG A 218 12.79 14.28 5.50
N ASP A 219 12.92 15.60 5.36
CA ASP A 219 12.09 16.36 4.42
C ASP A 219 12.58 16.05 3.00
N LEU A 220 11.79 15.29 2.24
CA LEU A 220 11.97 15.21 0.79
C LEU A 220 10.64 15.39 0.07
N THR A 221 10.73 16.23 -0.96
CA THR A 221 9.68 16.74 -1.85
C THR A 221 9.62 15.96 -3.15
N VAL A 222 9.43 14.63 -3.09
CA VAL A 222 9.11 13.86 -4.30
C VAL A 222 7.80 13.12 -4.08
N GLU A 223 6.73 13.85 -4.38
CA GLU A 223 5.37 13.30 -4.39
C GLU A 223 5.24 12.31 -5.55
N PHE A 224 5.40 11.02 -5.26
CA PHE A 224 4.91 10.00 -6.17
C PHE A 224 3.39 9.98 -6.06
N ASN A 225 2.74 10.61 -7.03
CA ASN A 225 1.31 10.80 -7.05
C ASN A 225 0.58 9.44 -7.04
N LEU A 226 -0.21 9.21 -5.99
CA LEU A 226 -0.96 7.97 -5.74
C LEU A 226 -1.99 7.64 -6.84
N LEU A 227 -2.28 8.58 -7.74
CA LEU A 227 -3.47 8.57 -8.59
C LEU A 227 -3.41 7.69 -9.84
N ASN A 228 -2.37 6.88 -10.05
CA ASN A 228 -2.35 5.94 -11.19
C ASN A 228 -2.64 4.49 -10.75
N TYR A 229 -3.87 4.34 -10.24
CA TYR A 229 -4.71 3.16 -10.16
C TYR A 229 -4.33 2.08 -9.13
N LEU A 230 -5.35 1.61 -8.41
CA LEU A 230 -5.28 0.38 -7.62
C LEU A 230 -4.56 -0.71 -8.43
N PRO A 231 -3.60 -1.45 -7.85
CA PRO A 231 -2.70 -2.33 -8.60
C PRO A 231 -3.45 -3.40 -9.42
N GLY A 232 -4.64 -3.79 -8.99
CA GLY A 232 -5.55 -4.71 -9.68
C GLY A 232 -6.26 -4.14 -10.91
N PHE A 233 -6.14 -2.84 -11.21
CA PHE A 233 -6.62 -2.30 -12.50
C PHE A 233 -5.60 -2.50 -13.63
N ARG A 234 -4.34 -2.79 -13.29
CA ARG A 234 -3.24 -3.03 -14.25
C ARG A 234 -3.03 -4.51 -14.53
N THR A 235 -3.68 -5.37 -13.77
CA THR A 235 -3.54 -6.81 -13.84
C THR A 235 -4.91 -7.46 -13.90
N ASP A 236 -4.98 -8.66 -14.45
CA ASP A 236 -6.15 -9.51 -14.33
C ASP A 236 -5.90 -10.70 -13.38
N LEU A 237 -6.96 -11.48 -13.15
CA LEU A 237 -6.89 -12.65 -12.28
C LEU A 237 -5.93 -13.73 -12.82
N ASN A 238 -5.82 -13.88 -14.14
CA ASN A 238 -4.92 -14.88 -14.73
C ASN A 238 -3.45 -14.47 -14.56
N GLN A 239 -3.13 -13.19 -14.73
CA GLN A 239 -1.80 -12.66 -14.47
C GLN A 239 -1.41 -12.81 -12.99
N GLN A 240 -2.33 -12.60 -12.05
CA GLN A 240 -2.05 -12.87 -10.63
C GLN A 240 -1.95 -14.37 -10.32
N SER A 241 -2.61 -15.22 -11.11
CA SER A 241 -2.55 -16.66 -11.00
C SER A 241 -1.37 -17.30 -11.76
N ALA A 242 -0.59 -16.55 -12.53
CA ALA A 242 0.55 -17.06 -13.29
C ALA A 242 1.74 -17.37 -12.36
N LEU A 243 1.61 -18.47 -11.62
CA LEU A 243 2.65 -19.10 -10.81
C LEU A 243 3.31 -20.19 -11.63
N GLY A 244 4.48 -19.90 -12.22
CA GLY A 244 5.01 -20.79 -13.25
C GLY A 244 4.13 -20.78 -14.52
N THR A 245 4.64 -21.28 -15.63
CA THR A 245 4.09 -21.06 -16.99
C THR A 245 2.73 -21.74 -17.28
N ALA A 246 1.95 -22.19 -16.29
CA ALA A 246 0.78 -23.03 -16.54
C ALA A 246 -0.45 -22.81 -15.63
N PHE A 247 -0.39 -21.92 -14.64
CA PHE A 247 -1.52 -21.70 -13.73
C PHE A 247 -2.44 -20.58 -14.24
N THR A 248 -3.75 -20.83 -14.19
CA THR A 248 -4.79 -19.85 -14.54
C THR A 248 -5.76 -19.68 -13.38
N TYR A 249 -6.49 -18.56 -13.36
CA TYR A 249 -7.52 -18.33 -12.37
C TYR A 249 -8.63 -19.38 -12.47
N ARG A 250 -9.12 -19.84 -11.32
CA ARG A 250 -10.25 -20.74 -11.19
C ARG A 250 -11.33 -20.09 -10.33
N THR A 251 -12.56 -20.08 -10.85
CA THR A 251 -13.73 -19.63 -10.09
C THR A 251 -14.07 -20.64 -8.99
N ASN A 252 -14.47 -20.12 -7.83
CA ASN A 252 -15.09 -20.90 -6.76
C ASN A 252 -16.40 -20.23 -6.37
N GLU A 253 -17.49 -20.99 -6.35
CA GLU A 253 -18.81 -20.46 -5.98
C GLU A 253 -18.86 -20.03 -4.50
N SER A 254 -17.97 -20.59 -3.67
CA SER A 254 -17.94 -20.37 -2.22
C SER A 254 -17.03 -19.23 -1.77
N SER A 255 -16.16 -18.68 -2.63
CA SER A 255 -15.23 -17.61 -2.24
C SER A 255 -15.01 -16.57 -3.35
N SER A 256 -15.00 -15.30 -2.94
CA SER A 256 -14.71 -14.17 -3.82
C SER A 256 -13.20 -14.08 -4.09
N PRO A 257 -12.76 -13.70 -5.31
CA PRO A 257 -11.35 -13.41 -5.56
C PRO A 257 -10.80 -12.28 -4.67
N CYS A 258 -11.66 -11.47 -4.07
CA CYS A 258 -11.26 -10.43 -3.12
C CYS A 258 -10.91 -10.98 -1.74
N GLN A 259 -11.31 -12.21 -1.43
CA GLN A 259 -10.97 -12.89 -0.19
C GLN A 259 -9.82 -13.86 -0.41
N GLU A 260 -9.87 -14.61 -1.51
CA GLU A 260 -8.94 -15.70 -1.79
C GLU A 260 -8.77 -15.89 -3.30
N LEU A 261 -7.53 -15.95 -3.79
CA LEU A 261 -7.25 -16.25 -5.18
C LEU A 261 -6.96 -17.75 -5.37
N ILE A 262 -7.75 -18.41 -6.21
CA ILE A 262 -7.58 -19.82 -6.53
C ILE A 262 -6.96 -19.94 -7.91
N CYS A 263 -5.77 -20.54 -7.95
CA CYS A 263 -4.97 -20.74 -9.14
C CYS A 263 -4.95 -22.24 -9.46
N GLY A 264 -4.86 -22.63 -10.73
CA GLY A 264 -4.70 -24.05 -11.04
C GLY A 264 -4.45 -24.30 -12.52
N ASN A 265 -3.91 -25.48 -12.81
CA ASN A 265 -3.78 -26.01 -14.16
C ASN A 265 -4.79 -27.16 -14.38
N SER A 266 -4.60 -28.00 -15.41
CA SER A 266 -5.48 -29.14 -15.70
C SER A 266 -5.44 -30.26 -14.64
N THR A 267 -4.39 -30.32 -13.84
CA THR A 267 -4.07 -31.42 -12.92
C THR A 267 -3.99 -31.00 -11.45
N THR A 268 -3.68 -29.74 -11.17
CA THR A 268 -3.49 -29.22 -9.81
C THR A 268 -4.34 -27.98 -9.60
N LYS A 269 -4.91 -27.88 -8.40
CA LYS A 269 -5.49 -26.65 -7.86
C LYS A 269 -4.60 -26.21 -6.72
N GLU A 270 -4.08 -25.01 -6.81
CA GLU A 270 -3.42 -24.31 -5.72
C GLU A 270 -4.31 -23.17 -5.28
N THR A 271 -4.92 -23.36 -4.12
CA THR A 271 -5.58 -22.27 -3.43
C THR A 271 -4.52 -21.44 -2.75
N THR A 272 -4.37 -20.17 -3.15
CA THR A 272 -3.58 -19.22 -2.38
C THR A 272 -4.49 -18.60 -1.35
N THR A 273 -4.11 -18.60 -0.07
CA THR A 273 -4.94 -18.04 1.01
C THR A 273 -5.00 -16.51 0.99
N VAL A 274 -4.38 -15.86 0.01
CA VAL A 274 -4.28 -14.40 -0.12
C VAL A 274 -5.26 -13.90 -1.18
N ALA A 275 -5.90 -12.77 -0.89
CA ALA A 275 -6.78 -12.08 -1.80
C ALA A 275 -6.07 -11.60 -3.08
N SER A 276 -6.83 -11.44 -4.15
CA SER A 276 -6.38 -10.67 -5.31
C SER A 276 -6.10 -9.21 -4.97
N LEU A 277 -5.27 -8.57 -5.79
CA LEU A 277 -4.88 -7.18 -5.57
C LEU A 277 -6.10 -6.23 -5.59
N PRO A 278 -6.10 -5.18 -4.74
CA PRO A 278 -7.14 -4.15 -4.77
C PRO A 278 -7.30 -3.59 -6.18
N GLY A 279 -8.54 -3.36 -6.63
CA GLY A 279 -8.85 -2.90 -7.98
C GLY A 279 -9.15 -4.03 -8.97
N ILE A 280 -8.92 -5.30 -8.63
CA ILE A 280 -9.33 -6.41 -9.48
C ILE A 280 -10.84 -6.43 -9.61
N ARG A 281 -11.33 -6.62 -10.83
CA ARG A 281 -12.76 -6.79 -11.08
C ARG A 281 -13.24 -8.13 -10.54
N CYS A 282 -14.22 -8.09 -9.64
CA CYS A 282 -14.82 -9.28 -9.01
C CYS A 282 -16.24 -9.56 -9.48
N ASP A 283 -16.93 -8.55 -10.04
CA ASP A 283 -18.29 -8.67 -10.58
C ASP A 283 -18.53 -7.53 -11.59
N LYS A 284 -19.71 -7.43 -12.16
CA LYS A 284 -20.13 -6.30 -13.00
C LYS A 284 -20.09 -4.99 -12.21
N PHE A 285 -19.17 -4.11 -12.58
CA PHE A 285 -18.93 -2.80 -11.95
C PHE A 285 -18.53 -2.86 -10.45
N LYS A 286 -18.02 -4.01 -9.99
CA LYS A 286 -17.46 -4.17 -8.65
C LYS A 286 -16.01 -4.60 -8.70
N TYR A 287 -15.26 -4.16 -7.71
CA TYR A 287 -13.82 -4.34 -7.61
C TYR A 287 -13.42 -4.73 -6.19
N CYS A 288 -12.29 -5.42 -6.09
CA CYS A 288 -11.73 -5.82 -4.81
C CYS A 288 -11.20 -4.62 -4.05
N TRP A 289 -11.65 -4.48 -2.80
CA TRP A 289 -11.24 -3.42 -1.88
C TRP A 289 -11.33 -3.94 -0.45
N ARG A 290 -10.19 -3.95 0.27
CA ARG A 290 -10.10 -4.39 1.67
C ARG A 290 -10.72 -5.77 1.95
N GLY A 291 -10.45 -6.73 1.07
CA GLY A 291 -10.97 -8.09 1.23
C GLY A 291 -12.38 -8.32 0.64
N ASP A 292 -13.08 -7.25 0.23
CA ASP A 292 -14.47 -7.32 -0.21
C ASP A 292 -14.65 -6.99 -1.69
N CYS A 293 -15.69 -7.55 -2.31
CA CYS A 293 -16.14 -7.16 -3.65
C CYS A 293 -17.13 -5.98 -3.55
N ARG A 294 -16.65 -4.76 -3.84
CA ARG A 294 -17.40 -3.51 -3.62
C ARG A 294 -17.65 -2.74 -4.91
N SER A 295 -18.73 -1.96 -4.97
CA SER A 295 -19.00 -1.08 -6.11
C SER A 295 -17.95 0.03 -6.20
N LEU A 296 -17.62 0.45 -7.42
CA LEU A 296 -16.68 1.55 -7.64
C LEU A 296 -17.12 2.84 -6.91
N THR A 297 -18.42 3.11 -6.89
CA THR A 297 -18.98 4.28 -6.18
C THR A 297 -18.68 4.25 -4.69
N ASN A 298 -18.81 3.08 -4.04
CA ASN A 298 -18.54 2.95 -2.60
C ASN A 298 -17.04 3.17 -2.30
N ILE A 299 -16.16 2.60 -3.13
CA ILE A 299 -14.71 2.76 -3.00
C ILE A 299 -14.32 4.24 -3.15
N LEU A 300 -14.81 4.92 -4.18
CA LEU A 300 -14.52 6.33 -4.43
C LEU A 300 -15.07 7.23 -3.32
N HIS A 301 -16.23 6.91 -2.75
CA HIS A 301 -16.79 7.67 -1.65
C HIS A 301 -15.90 7.58 -0.40
N GLU A 302 -15.46 6.36 -0.04
CA GLU A 302 -14.57 6.13 1.11
C GLU A 302 -13.21 6.84 0.95
N ILE A 303 -12.65 6.85 -0.26
CA ILE A 303 -11.41 7.59 -0.56
C ILE A 303 -11.63 9.10 -0.41
N ASN A 304 -12.77 9.63 -0.87
CA ASN A 304 -13.06 11.06 -0.84
C ASN A 304 -13.37 11.58 0.57
N GLU A 305 -14.11 10.84 1.40
CA GLU A 305 -14.39 11.27 2.78
C GLU A 305 -13.08 11.50 3.56
N LYS A 306 -12.05 10.68 3.32
CA LYS A 306 -10.74 10.80 3.96
C LYS A 306 -9.90 11.97 3.43
N LEU A 307 -10.07 12.34 2.16
CA LEU A 307 -9.44 13.53 1.57
C LEU A 307 -10.07 14.83 2.10
N VAL A 308 -11.36 14.80 2.47
CA VAL A 308 -12.06 15.96 3.04
C VAL A 308 -11.72 16.16 4.51
N ASP A 309 -11.56 15.09 5.28
CA ASP A 309 -11.23 15.14 6.72
C ASP A 309 -9.83 15.71 7.00
N THR A 310 -8.89 15.57 6.04
CA THR A 310 -7.55 16.19 6.09
C THR A 310 -7.53 17.67 5.69
N THR A 311 -8.68 18.25 5.30
CA THR A 311 -8.81 19.67 4.89
C THR A 311 -9.71 20.48 5.82
N THR A 312 -9.51 20.37 7.13
CA THR A 312 -10.18 21.27 8.11
C THR A 312 -9.64 22.71 8.12
N GLN A 313 -8.79 23.10 7.16
CA GLN A 313 -8.64 24.52 6.79
C GLN A 313 -9.60 24.88 5.66
N PRO A 314 -10.42 25.94 5.81
CA PRO A 314 -11.26 26.43 4.73
C PRO A 314 -10.37 26.96 3.60
N LEU A 315 -10.24 26.19 2.52
CA LEU A 315 -9.64 26.70 1.28
C LEU A 315 -10.54 27.79 0.69
N PRO A 316 -9.97 28.94 0.28
CA PRO A 316 -10.73 29.99 -0.37
C PRO A 316 -11.07 29.56 -1.81
N GLY A 317 -12.31 29.13 -2.01
CA GLY A 317 -12.90 28.91 -3.34
C GLY A 317 -12.90 27.44 -3.81
N PRO A 318 -13.76 27.10 -4.79
CA PRO A 318 -13.89 25.75 -5.30
C PRO A 318 -12.61 25.37 -6.06
N THR A 319 -11.82 24.46 -5.50
CA THR A 319 -10.64 23.92 -6.19
C THR A 319 -11.06 23.09 -7.40
N LEU A 320 -10.22 23.09 -8.44
CA LEU A 320 -10.39 22.37 -9.71
C LEU A 320 -10.76 20.89 -9.51
N ILE A 321 -10.28 20.28 -8.43
CA ILE A 321 -10.57 18.90 -8.02
C ILE A 321 -12.07 18.72 -7.69
N GLN A 322 -12.68 19.65 -6.94
CA GLN A 322 -14.11 19.59 -6.65
C GLN A 322 -14.98 19.79 -7.91
N ALA A 323 -14.50 20.59 -8.87
CA ALA A 323 -15.18 20.78 -10.15
C ALA A 323 -15.10 19.52 -11.03
N ILE A 324 -13.93 18.90 -11.13
CA ILE A 324 -13.73 17.64 -11.89
C ILE A 324 -14.54 16.51 -11.27
N LEU A 325 -14.57 16.40 -9.94
CA LEU A 325 -15.32 15.35 -9.24
C LEU A 325 -16.85 15.53 -9.41
N LYS A 326 -17.35 16.76 -9.36
CA LYS A 326 -18.75 17.05 -9.67
C LYS A 326 -19.10 16.65 -11.10
N ILE A 327 -18.23 16.90 -12.07
CA ILE A 327 -18.43 16.50 -13.47
C ILE A 327 -18.44 14.97 -13.58
N PHE A 328 -17.48 14.28 -12.95
CA PHE A 328 -17.38 12.82 -13.02
C PHE A 328 -18.58 12.12 -12.36
N ILE A 329 -19.01 12.55 -11.16
CA ILE A 329 -20.20 12.01 -10.49
C ILE A 329 -21.47 12.25 -11.33
N LYS A 330 -21.56 13.41 -12.00
CA LYS A 330 -22.70 13.74 -12.87
C LYS A 330 -22.71 12.85 -14.12
N ILE A 331 -21.55 12.56 -14.72
CA ILE A 331 -21.40 11.66 -15.86
C ILE A 331 -21.76 10.21 -15.45
N THR A 332 -21.26 9.71 -14.32
CA THR A 332 -21.57 8.34 -13.86
C THR A 332 -23.06 8.17 -13.54
N ARG A 333 -23.70 9.18 -12.95
CA ARG A 333 -25.16 9.16 -12.72
C ARG A 333 -25.94 9.23 -14.04
N PHE A 334 -25.47 10.00 -15.02
CA PHE A 334 -26.08 10.09 -16.34
C PHE A 334 -25.99 8.75 -17.07
N ILE A 335 -24.82 8.11 -17.11
CA ILE A 335 -24.62 6.79 -17.73
C ILE A 335 -25.52 5.73 -17.08
N ASN A 336 -25.58 5.69 -15.74
CA ASN A 336 -26.47 4.76 -15.02
C ASN A 336 -27.96 5.03 -15.26
N PHE A 337 -28.35 6.29 -15.53
CA PHE A 337 -29.74 6.64 -15.83
C PHE A 337 -30.19 6.14 -17.22
N PHE A 338 -29.31 6.16 -18.22
CA PHE A 338 -29.62 5.63 -19.55
C PHE A 338 -29.55 4.10 -19.61
N TYR A 339 -28.65 3.48 -18.83
CA TYR A 339 -28.49 2.02 -18.85
C TYR A 339 -29.57 1.25 -18.07
N ASN A 340 -30.22 1.86 -17.08
CA ASN A 340 -31.33 1.24 -16.33
C ASN A 340 -32.72 1.50 -16.96
N ARG A 341 -32.76 2.15 -18.14
CA ARG A 341 -33.97 2.34 -18.94
C ARG A 341 -33.98 1.54 -20.24
N SER A 342 -32.98 0.66 -20.42
CA SER A 342 -32.94 -0.40 -21.44
C SER A 342 -33.21 -1.72 -20.73
#